data_AF-A0A8X6PQH9-F1
#
_entry.id   AF-A0A8X6PQH9-F1
#
_cell.length_a   1.000
_cell.length_b   1.000
_cell.length_c   1.000
_cell.angle_alpha   90.00
_cell.angle_beta   90.00
_cell.angle_gamma   90.00
#
_symmetry.space_group_name_H-M   'P 1'
#
loop_
_entity.id
_entity.type
_entity.pdbx_description
1 polymer ?
#
loop_
_entity_poly.entity_id
_entity_poly.type
_entity_poly.pdbx_seq_one_letter_code
_entity_poly.pdbx_strand_id
1 'polypeptide(L)'
;MKQSHSMEDEFEARFYQYANFNNPKKDGKITLNNIDFWLKEARILNISGGITQIDTSEIFSNTAKNGNRLTFEGFKKFVQTLASNKKMEVHELIDQLVRTRNPNIGSQIHL
;
A
#
# COMPACT_ATOMS: atom_id res chain seq x y z
N MET A 1 -18.13 -13.29 20.75
CA MET A 1 -16.77 -13.06 21.27
C MET A 1 -16.14 -11.97 20.40
N LYS A 2 -15.73 -10.86 21.01
CA LYS A 2 -15.20 -9.70 20.28
C LYS A 2 -13.84 -10.07 19.70
N GLN A 3 -13.72 -10.19 18.38
CA GLN A 3 -12.39 -10.12 17.76
C GLN A 3 -11.87 -8.70 18.01
N SER A 4 -10.86 -8.56 18.86
CA SER A 4 -10.04 -7.36 18.86
C SER A 4 -9.22 -7.42 17.57
N HIS A 5 -9.73 -6.80 16.51
CA HIS A 5 -8.98 -6.70 15.27
C HIS A 5 -7.85 -5.68 15.50
N SER A 6 -6.60 -6.12 15.38
CA SER A 6 -5.47 -5.20 15.44
C SER A 6 -5.39 -4.42 14.14
N MET A 7 -5.02 -3.14 14.20
CA MET A 7 -4.75 -2.33 13.00
C MET A 7 -3.70 -2.99 12.08
N GLU A 8 -2.77 -3.77 12.66
CA GLU A 8 -1.80 -4.52 11.88
C GLU A 8 -2.43 -5.66 11.06
N ASP A 9 -3.42 -6.37 11.61
CA ASP A 9 -4.15 -7.42 10.90
C ASP A 9 -4.95 -6.83 9.73
N GLU A 10 -5.60 -5.68 9.96
CA GLU A 10 -6.33 -4.94 8.91
C GLU A 10 -5.39 -4.47 7.80
N PHE A 11 -4.22 -3.99 8.19
CA PHE A 11 -3.20 -3.51 7.27
C PHE A 11 -2.62 -4.63 6.42
N GLU A 12 -2.33 -5.79 7.03
CA GLU A 12 -1.87 -6.98 6.31
C GLU A 12 -2.96 -7.52 5.37
N ALA A 13 -4.21 -7.61 5.84
CA ALA A 13 -5.34 -8.01 5.02
C ALA A 13 -5.50 -7.08 3.80
N ARG A 14 -5.38 -5.76 4.00
CA ARG A 14 -5.47 -4.78 2.93
C ARG A 14 -4.30 -4.91 1.97
N PHE A 15 -3.08 -5.10 2.47
CA PHE A 15 -1.90 -5.36 1.65
C PHE A 15 -2.14 -6.53 0.69
N TYR A 16 -2.65 -7.67 1.17
CA TYR A 16 -2.91 -8.82 0.31
C TYR A 16 -4.01 -8.57 -0.73
N GLN A 17 -5.01 -7.73 -0.42
CA GLN A 17 -6.02 -7.34 -1.42
C GLN A 17 -5.40 -6.55 -2.57
N TYR A 18 -4.52 -5.59 -2.28
CA TYR A 18 -3.81 -4.81 -3.31
C TYR A 18 -2.68 -5.58 -3.98
N ALA A 19 -1.98 -6.48 -3.27
CA ALA A 19 -0.95 -7.34 -3.86
C ALA A 19 -1.53 -8.33 -4.89
N ASN A 20 -2.77 -8.79 -4.65
CA ASN A 20 -3.47 -9.70 -5.55
C ASN A 20 -4.28 -8.98 -6.65
N PHE A 21 -4.52 -7.68 -6.51
CA PHE A 21 -5.22 -6.88 -7.52
C PHE A 21 -4.47 -6.93 -8.86
N ASN A 22 -5.14 -7.37 -9.92
CA ASN A 22 -4.57 -7.57 -11.25
C ASN A 22 -3.30 -8.44 -11.28
N ASN A 23 -3.10 -9.32 -10.30
CA ASN A 23 -1.94 -10.21 -10.22
C ASN A 23 -2.37 -11.68 -10.37
N PRO A 24 -2.25 -12.28 -11.57
CA PRO A 24 -2.70 -13.65 -11.81
C PRO A 24 -1.90 -14.70 -11.02
N LYS A 25 -0.68 -14.37 -10.59
CA LYS A 25 0.18 -15.29 -9.85
C LYS A 25 -0.21 -15.45 -8.38
N LYS A 26 -0.91 -14.45 -7.81
CA LYS A 26 -1.28 -14.39 -6.38
C LYS A 26 -0.12 -14.77 -5.44
N ASP A 27 1.08 -14.29 -5.75
CA ASP A 27 2.34 -14.64 -5.07
C ASP A 27 2.53 -13.89 -3.73
N GLY A 28 1.51 -13.16 -3.27
CA GLY A 28 1.54 -12.42 -2.00
C GLY A 28 2.49 -11.23 -2.00
N LYS A 29 2.90 -10.74 -3.18
CA LYS A 29 3.83 -9.61 -3.32
C LYS A 29 3.18 -8.46 -4.11
N ILE A 30 3.40 -7.23 -3.66
CA ILE A 30 2.84 -6.02 -4.28
C ILE A 30 3.85 -5.38 -5.23
N THR A 31 3.37 -4.84 -6.36
CA THR A 31 4.18 -4.06 -7.32
C THR A 31 4.12 -2.57 -6.99
N LEU A 32 5.06 -1.78 -7.52
CA LEU A 32 5.01 -0.32 -7.42
C LEU A 32 3.68 0.25 -7.95
N ASN A 33 3.20 -0.23 -9.09
CA ASN A 33 1.92 0.22 -9.67
C ASN A 33 0.73 0.01 -8.71
N ASN A 34 0.69 -1.12 -8.01
CA ASN A 34 -0.39 -1.40 -7.07
C ASN A 34 -0.25 -0.56 -5.78
N ILE A 35 0.98 -0.25 -5.36
CA ILE A 35 1.24 0.70 -4.27
C ILE A 35 0.76 2.09 -4.66
N ASP A 36 1.16 2.61 -5.82
CA ASP A 36 0.74 3.94 -6.29
C ASP A 36 -0.77 4.03 -6.44
N PHE A 37 -1.41 2.98 -6.95
CA PHE A 37 -2.87 2.89 -7.00
C PHE A 37 -3.50 2.95 -5.61
N TRP A 38 -2.96 2.20 -4.64
CA TRP A 38 -3.45 2.22 -3.26
C TRP A 38 -3.28 3.61 -2.60
N LEU A 39 -2.11 4.24 -2.75
CA LEU A 39 -1.85 5.59 -2.24
C LEU A 39 -2.77 6.64 -2.89
N LYS A 40 -3.13 6.45 -4.16
CA LYS A 40 -4.12 7.30 -4.84
C LYS A 40 -5.53 7.10 -4.27
N GLU A 41 -5.95 5.86 -4.03
CA GLU A 41 -7.25 5.55 -3.40
C GLU A 41 -7.32 6.09 -1.96
N ALA A 42 -6.20 6.12 -1.24
CA ALA A 42 -6.05 6.75 0.07
C ALA A 42 -6.00 8.29 0.01
N ARG A 43 -6.01 8.88 -1.19
CA ARG A 43 -5.94 10.34 -1.44
C ARG A 43 -4.70 11.01 -0.84
N ILE A 44 -3.56 10.32 -0.88
CA ILE A 44 -2.27 10.80 -0.36
C ILE A 44 -1.19 10.93 -1.44
N LEU A 45 -1.37 10.28 -2.59
CA LEU A 45 -0.49 10.42 -3.74
C LEU A 45 -0.86 11.64 -4.60
N ASN A 46 0.15 12.42 -4.99
CA ASN A 46 0.06 13.59 -5.86
C ASN A 46 -0.92 14.68 -5.36
N ILE A 47 -1.11 14.77 -4.04
CA ILE A 47 -1.75 15.91 -3.40
C ILE A 47 -0.70 16.98 -3.08
N SER A 48 -1.11 18.25 -2.98
CA SER A 48 -0.19 19.33 -2.59
C SER A 48 0.45 19.04 -1.23
N GLY A 49 1.79 19.01 -1.18
CA GLY A 49 2.55 18.71 0.03
C GLY A 49 2.57 17.23 0.45
N GLY A 50 1.96 16.35 -0.34
CA GLY A 50 1.90 14.91 -0.06
C GLY A 50 3.02 14.09 -0.69
N ILE A 51 2.74 12.81 -0.84
CA ILE A 51 3.64 11.82 -1.45
C ILE A 51 3.56 11.99 -2.97
N THR A 52 4.70 11.96 -3.66
CA THR A 52 4.77 12.00 -5.12
C THR A 52 5.17 10.64 -5.69
N GLN A 53 4.92 10.42 -6.98
CA GLN A 53 5.41 9.23 -7.70
C GLN A 53 6.94 9.11 -7.72
N ILE A 54 7.66 10.24 -7.60
CA ILE A 54 9.12 10.21 -7.51
C ILE A 54 9.54 9.59 -6.18
N ASP A 55 8.90 10.01 -5.07
CA ASP A 55 9.19 9.46 -3.75
C ASP A 55 8.89 7.96 -3.68
N THR A 56 7.76 7.51 -4.24
CA THR A 56 7.39 6.09 -4.23
C THR A 56 8.36 5.26 -5.07
N SER A 57 8.72 5.73 -6.26
CA SER A 57 9.67 5.05 -7.15
C SER A 57 11.06 4.89 -6.53
N GLU A 58 11.58 5.96 -5.91
CA GLU A 58 12.89 5.96 -5.25
C GLU A 58 12.91 5.01 -4.05
N ILE A 59 11.95 5.15 -3.13
CA ILE A 59 11.89 4.33 -1.91
C ILE A 59 11.63 2.86 -2.27
N PHE A 60 10.79 2.59 -3.26
CA PHE A 60 10.51 1.23 -3.73
C PHE A 60 11.78 0.56 -4.27
N SER A 61 12.54 1.25 -5.14
CA SER A 61 13.77 0.73 -5.73
C SER A 61 14.80 0.39 -4.64
N ASN A 62 14.95 1.26 -3.64
CA ASN A 62 15.84 1.04 -2.50
C ASN A 62 15.38 -0.14 -1.61
N THR A 63 14.07 -0.30 -1.44
CA THR A 63 13.49 -1.36 -0.58
C THR A 63 13.51 -2.73 -1.27
N ALA A 64 13.28 -2.77 -2.59
CA ALA A 64 13.17 -4.00 -3.35
C ALA A 64 14.53 -4.66 -3.68
N LYS A 65 15.65 -3.93 -3.54
CA LYS A 65 17.04 -4.43 -3.65
C LYS A 65 17.23 -5.45 -4.80
N ASN A 66 16.79 -5.11 -6.02
CA ASN A 66 16.80 -5.92 -7.27
C ASN A 66 15.47 -6.61 -7.64
N GLY A 67 14.42 -6.49 -6.83
CA GLY A 67 13.07 -6.96 -7.15
C GLY A 67 12.21 -5.91 -7.86
N ASN A 68 11.14 -6.36 -8.52
CA ASN A 68 10.06 -5.51 -9.01
C ASN A 68 8.79 -5.61 -8.14
N ARG A 69 8.90 -6.24 -6.96
CA ARG A 69 7.81 -6.52 -6.02
C ARG A 69 8.30 -6.55 -4.58
N LEU A 70 7.42 -6.22 -3.64
CA LEU A 70 7.67 -6.26 -2.20
C LEU A 70 6.79 -7.29 -1.49
N THR A 71 7.35 -7.96 -0.49
CA THR A 71 6.58 -8.71 0.52
C THR A 71 5.92 -7.76 1.51
N PHE A 72 5.05 -8.26 2.39
CA PHE A 72 4.45 -7.42 3.43
C PHE A 72 5.50 -6.76 4.33
N GLU A 73 6.54 -7.51 4.75
CA GLU A 73 7.63 -6.94 5.55
C GLU A 73 8.40 -5.83 4.80
N GLY A 74 8.67 -6.04 3.50
CA GLY A 74 9.27 -5.01 2.66
C GLY A 74 8.37 -3.79 2.54
N PHE A 75 7.06 -4.00 2.39
CA PHE A 75 6.09 -2.91 2.32
C PHE A 75 5.97 -2.13 3.64
N LYS A 76 6.05 -2.79 4.81
CA LYS A 76 6.12 -2.08 6.10
C LYS A 76 7.31 -1.12 6.16
N LYS A 77 8.50 -1.56 5.72
CA LYS A 77 9.70 -0.71 5.65
C LYS A 77 9.53 0.44 4.65
N PHE A 78 8.89 0.16 3.51
CA PHE A 78 8.55 1.18 2.53
C PHE A 78 7.67 2.28 3.15
N VAL A 79 6.57 1.91 3.82
CA VAL A 79 5.63 2.85 4.46
C VAL A 79 6.31 3.66 5.57
N GLN A 80 7.14 3.02 6.40
CA GLN A 80 7.92 3.71 7.44
C GLN A 80 8.88 4.75 6.86
N THR A 81 9.63 4.39 5.82
CA THR A 81 10.57 5.31 5.15
C THR A 81 9.83 6.48 4.52
N LEU A 82 8.67 6.20 3.92
CA LEU A 82 7.86 7.18 3.23
C LEU A 82 7.23 8.20 4.21
N ALA A 83 6.73 7.72 5.35
CA ALA A 83 6.28 8.56 6.46
C ALA A 83 7.41 9.45 6.99
N SER A 84 8.59 8.87 7.23
CA SER A 84 9.78 9.61 7.69
C SER A 84 10.21 10.70 6.71
N ASN A 85 10.31 10.39 5.41
CA ASN A 85 10.73 11.35 4.39
C ASN A 85 9.75 12.51 4.23
N LYS A 86 8.45 12.26 4.42
CA LYS A 86 7.40 13.27 4.34
C LYS A 86 7.03 13.90 5.68
N LYS A 87 7.72 13.55 6.76
CA LYS A 87 7.43 14.02 8.12
C LYS A 87 5.97 13.78 8.51
N MET A 88 5.42 12.64 8.07
CA MET A 88 4.09 12.17 8.40
C MET A 88 4.19 11.13 9.51
N GLU A 89 3.13 11.01 10.29
CA GLU A 89 3.04 9.95 11.28
C GLU A 89 2.72 8.61 10.61
N VAL A 90 3.53 7.58 10.92
CA VAL A 90 3.38 6.27 10.26
C VAL A 90 2.02 5.63 10.56
N HIS A 91 1.48 5.89 11.76
CA HIS A 91 0.18 5.36 12.17
C HIS A 91 -0.97 6.01 11.39
N GLU A 92 -0.89 7.32 11.11
CA GLU A 92 -1.88 8.03 10.28
C GLU A 92 -1.85 7.52 8.84
N LEU A 93 -0.64 7.31 8.30
CA LEU A 93 -0.46 6.76 6.96
C LEU A 93 -1.04 5.34 6.85
N ILE A 94 -0.78 4.47 7.83
CA ILE A 94 -1.36 3.12 7.88
C ILE A 94 -2.89 3.17 8.01
N ASP A 95 -3.42 4.02 8.90
CA ASP A 95 -4.87 4.19 9.07
C ASP A 95 -5.56 4.66 7.78
N GLN A 96 -4.97 5.61 7.05
CA GLN A 96 -5.46 6.04 5.74
C GLN A 96 -5.45 4.92 4.70
N LEU A 97 -4.39 4.10 4.68
CA LEU A 97 -4.27 2.94 3.81
C LEU A 97 -5.30 1.86 4.13
N VAL A 98 -5.54 1.58 5.41
CA VAL A 98 -6.52 0.58 5.87
C VAL A 98 -7.96 0.98 5.53
N ARG A 99 -8.26 2.28 5.63
CA ARG A 99 -9.58 2.88 5.32
C ARG A 99 -9.94 2.87 3.84
N THR A 100 -9.01 2.54 2.95
CA THR A 100 -9.34 2.43 1.52
C THR A 100 -10.32 1.28 1.27
N ARG A 101 -10.99 1.34 0.13
CA ARG A 101 -11.91 0.28 -0.30
C ARG A 101 -11.11 -0.93 -0.79
N ASN A 102 -11.75 -2.11 -0.77
CA ASN A 102 -11.14 -3.30 -1.37
C ASN A 102 -11.07 -3.06 -2.89
N PRO A 103 -9.87 -3.15 -3.51
CA PRO A 103 -9.70 -2.89 -4.94
C PRO A 103 -10.51 -3.83 -5.83
N ASN A 104 -10.93 -5.00 -5.33
CA ASN A 104 -11.73 -5.96 -6.07
C ASN A 104 -13.24 -5.66 -6.06
N ILE A 105 -13.72 -4.78 -5.19
CA ILE A 105 -15.17 -4.48 -5.05
C ILE A 105 -15.64 -3.46 -6.12
N GLY A 106 -14.71 -2.78 -6.81
CA GLY A 106 -15.02 -1.85 -7.90
C GLY A 106 -14.84 -2.40 -9.33
N SER A 107 -14.23 -3.57 -9.50
CA SER A 107 -13.92 -4.15 -10.82
C SER A 107 -14.91 -5.22 -11.29
N GLN A 108 -16.00 -5.43 -10.56
CA GLN A 108 -17.16 -6.19 -11.03
C GLN A 108 -18.35 -5.25 -11.26
N ILE A 109 -18.20 -4.30 -12.19
CA ILE A 109 -19.35 -3.89 -12.97
C ILE A 109 -19.33 -4.76 -14.21
N HIS A 110 -20.14 -5.81 -14.14
CA HIS A 110 -20.52 -6.64 -15.26
C HIS A 110 -21.39 -5.80 -16.20
N LEU A 111 -20.96 -5.64 -17.45
CA LEU A 111 -21.71 -5.79 -18.71
C LEU A 111 -20.85 -5.28 -19.87
#